data_AF-A0A8J6M3Y3-F1
#
_entry.id   AF-A0A8J6M3Y3-F1
#
_cell.length_a   1.000
_cell.length_b   1.000
_cell.length_c   1.000
_cell.angle_alpha   90.00
_cell.angle_beta   90.00
_cell.angle_gamma   90.00
#
_symmetry.space_group_name_H-M   'P 1'
#
loop_
_entity.id
_entity.type
_entity.pdbx_description
1 polymer ?
#
loop_
_entity_poly.entity_id
_entity_poly.type
_entity_poly.pdbx_seq_one_letter_code
_entity_poly.pdbx_strand_id
1 'polypeptide(L)' 'MLNQEMRTVTMSRSDMLRVQQALTHLVIEYQREANDPDTTDDCREIVKRSLAMWENIRNDFKWQMNEQDPEEFRQ' A
#
# COMPACT_ATOMS: atom_id res chain seq x y z
N MET A 1 12.65 19.83 -5.01
CA MET A 1 11.58 18.82 -5.27
C MET A 1 12.24 17.64 -5.95
N LEU A 2 12.48 16.55 -5.21
CA LEU A 2 12.97 15.30 -5.80
C LEU A 2 11.81 14.70 -6.60
N ASN A 3 11.90 14.79 -7.93
CA ASN A 3 11.15 14.10 -8.97
C ASN A 3 9.76 13.55 -8.60
N GLN A 4 8.71 14.30 -8.93
CA GLN A 4 7.34 13.78 -9.13
C GLN A 4 7.22 12.95 -10.43
N GLU A 5 8.31 12.35 -10.87
CA GLU A 5 8.39 11.68 -12.16
C GLU A 5 7.86 10.25 -12.00
N MET A 6 6.80 9.91 -12.74
CA MET A 6 6.27 8.56 -12.74
C MET A 6 7.35 7.59 -13.26
N ARG A 7 7.41 6.41 -12.64
CA ARG A 7 8.35 5.34 -12.97
C ARG A 7 7.61 4.05 -13.16
N THR A 8 8.03 3.26 -14.15
CA THR A 8 7.52 1.92 -14.40
C THR A 8 8.55 0.91 -13.89
N VAL A 9 8.08 -0.13 -13.21
CA VAL A 9 8.90 -1.27 -12.79
C VAL A 9 8.36 -2.52 -13.47
N THR A 10 9.21 -3.24 -14.19
CA THR A 10 8.85 -4.53 -14.78
C THR A 10 9.05 -5.64 -13.77
N MET A 11 8.04 -6.47 -13.57
CA MET A 11 8.08 -7.60 -12.62
C MET A 11 7.14 -8.72 -13.07
N SER A 12 7.34 -9.93 -12.54
CA SER A 12 6.44 -11.05 -12.82
C SER A 12 5.10 -10.85 -12.11
N ARG A 13 4.01 -11.41 -12.65
CA ARG A 13 2.69 -11.41 -11.98
C ARG A 13 2.78 -11.97 -10.56
N SER A 14 3.60 -12.99 -10.35
CA SER A 14 3.79 -13.59 -9.02
C SER A 14 4.44 -12.62 -8.03
N ASP A 15 5.36 -11.78 -8.49
CA ASP A 15 6.01 -10.77 -7.64
C ASP A 15 5.08 -9.58 -7.39
N MET A 16 4.25 -9.20 -8.36
CA MET A 16 3.19 -8.20 -8.15
C MET A 16 2.27 -8.62 -7.02
N LEU A 17 1.81 -9.88 -7.01
CA LEU A 17 0.97 -10.41 -5.94
C LEU A 17 1.69 -10.41 -4.59
N ARG A 18 3.00 -10.72 -4.55
CA ARG A 18 3.79 -10.62 -3.31
C ARG A 18 3.90 -9.18 -2.81
N VAL A 19 4.09 -8.21 -3.70
CA VAL A 19 4.08 -6.78 -3.35
C VAL A 19 2.72 -6.36 -2.81
N GLN A 20 1.62 -6.76 -3.46
CA GLN A 20 0.26 -6.49 -2.98
C GLN A 20 0.02 -7.07 -1.58
N GLN A 21 0.47 -8.30 -1.32
CA GLN A 21 0.42 -8.93 -0.01
C GLN A 21 1.23 -8.17 1.04
N ALA A 22 2.46 -7.76 0.71
CA ALA A 22 3.32 -6.99 1.60
C ALA A 22 2.69 -5.63 1.97
N LEU A 23 2.14 -4.91 0.99
CA LEU A 23 1.42 -3.65 1.23
C LEU A 23 0.16 -3.85 2.09
N THR A 24 -0.55 -4.96 1.90
CA THR A 24 -1.71 -5.32 2.73
C THR A 24 -1.31 -5.57 4.18
N HIS A 25 -0.24 -6.34 4.40
CA HIS A 25 0.29 -6.57 5.75
C HIS A 25 0.73 -5.27 6.42
N LEU A 26 1.45 -4.40 5.71
CA LEU A 26 1.85 -3.09 6.23
C LEU A 26 0.64 -2.30 6.70
N VAL A 27 -0.40 -2.17 5.86
CA VAL A 27 -1.61 -1.44 6.24
C VAL A 27 -2.26 -2.04 7.50
N ILE A 28 -2.37 -3.37 7.59
CA ILE A 28 -2.95 -4.04 8.76
C ILE A 28 -2.15 -3.74 10.03
N GLU A 29 -0.82 -3.81 9.98
CA GLU A 29 0.03 -3.55 11.14
C GLU A 29 -0.06 -2.08 11.58
N TYR A 30 -0.06 -1.12 10.65
CA TYR A 30 -0.28 0.29 10.98
C TYR A 30 -1.69 0.55 11.53
N GLN A 31 -2.71 -0.12 11.02
CA GLN A 31 -4.07 -0.03 11.57
C GLN A 31 -4.13 -0.60 12.99
N ARG A 32 -3.43 -1.69 13.28
CA ARG A 32 -3.34 -2.26 14.64
C ARG A 32 -2.69 -1.27 15.58
N GLU A 33 -1.50 -0.79 15.24
CA GLU A 33 -0.74 0.17 16.05
C GLU A 33 -1.51 1.48 16.28
N ALA A 34 -2.23 1.97 15.27
CA ALA A 34 -3.03 3.19 15.38
C ALA A 34 -4.23 3.06 16.34
N ASN A 35 -4.70 1.83 16.55
CA ASN A 35 -5.84 1.50 17.40
C ASN A 35 -5.44 0.86 18.73
N ASP A 36 -4.17 0.54 18.92
CA ASP A 36 -3.65 -0.03 20.17
C ASP A 36 -3.75 1.04 21.28
N PRO A 37 -4.41 0.73 22.42
CA PRO A 37 -4.55 1.67 23.54
C PRO A 37 -3.21 2.03 24.21
N ASP A 38 -2.19 1.18 24.09
CA ASP A 38 -0.89 1.37 24.75
C ASP A 38 0.07 2.22 23.89
N THR A 39 -0.28 2.51 22.64
CA THR A 39 0.49 3.39 21.75
C THR A 39 0.46 4.84 22.25
N THR A 40 1.64 5.43 22.40
CA THR A 40 1.79 6.85 22.78
C THR A 40 1.19 7.78 21.73
N ASP A 41 0.71 8.95 22.14
CA ASP A 41 0.04 9.90 21.24
C ASP A 41 0.94 10.33 20.06
N ASP A 42 2.21 10.62 20.32
CA ASP A 42 3.19 10.97 19.27
C ASP A 42 3.36 9.81 18.26
N CYS A 43 3.47 8.57 18.74
CA CYS A 43 3.57 7.40 17.87
C CYS A 43 2.28 7.24 17.05
N ARG A 44 1.12 7.41 17.69
CA ARG A 44 -0.19 7.30 17.05
C ARG A 44 -0.36 8.32 15.93
N GLU A 45 0.09 9.56 16.10
CA GLU A 45 0.07 10.55 15.03
C GLU A 45 0.96 10.15 13.85
N ILE A 46 2.18 9.69 14.11
CA ILE A 46 3.11 9.21 13.07
C ILE A 46 2.53 8.03 12.31
N VAL A 47 1.96 7.07 13.03
CA VAL A 47 1.35 5.86 12.48
C VAL A 47 0.14 6.22 11.64
N LYS A 48 -0.76 7.11 12.08
CA LYS A 48 -1.91 7.57 11.28
C LYS A 48 -1.50 8.26 9.99
N ARG A 49 -0.48 9.13 10.03
CA ARG A 49 0.05 9.79 8.82
C ARG A 49 0.66 8.77 7.85
N SER A 50 1.41 7.82 8.37
CA SER A 50 2.02 6.75 7.57
C SER A 50 0.98 5.81 6.99
N LEU A 51 -0.07 5.48 7.75
CA LEU A 51 -1.18 4.63 7.33
C LEU A 51 -1.87 5.20 6.10
N ALA A 52 -2.23 6.49 6.12
CA ALA A 52 -2.86 7.15 4.98
C ALA A 52 -1.99 7.09 3.71
N MET A 53 -0.67 7.29 3.85
CA MET A 53 0.27 7.14 2.74
C MET A 53 0.29 5.71 2.19
N TRP A 54 0.37 4.69 3.06
CA TRP A 54 0.39 3.29 2.64
C TRP A 54 -0.92 2.81 2.04
N GLU A 55 -2.06 3.30 2.52
CA GLU A 55 -3.36 3.03 1.94
C GLU A 55 -3.46 3.57 0.51
N ASN A 56 -2.97 4.79 0.26
CA ASN A 56 -2.92 5.37 -1.08
C ASN A 56 -2.03 4.53 -2.01
N ILE A 57 -0.81 4.19 -1.59
CA ILE A 57 0.11 3.37 -2.39
C ILE A 57 -0.50 1.99 -2.70
N ARG A 58 -1.14 1.35 -1.70
CA ARG A 58 -1.80 0.04 -1.90
C ARG A 58 -2.94 0.14 -2.90
N ASN A 59 -3.75 1.19 -2.82
CA ASN A 59 -4.88 1.39 -3.72
C ASN A 59 -4.42 1.67 -5.15
N ASP A 60 -3.43 2.55 -5.33
CA ASP A 60 -2.85 2.84 -6.64
C ASP A 60 -2.24 1.57 -7.26
N PHE A 61 -1.50 0.79 -6.47
CA PHE A 61 -0.92 -0.47 -6.93
C PHE A 61 -1.99 -1.48 -7.33
N LYS A 62 -3.04 -1.64 -6.52
CA LYS A 62 -4.17 -2.53 -6.83
C LYS A 62 -4.89 -2.10 -8.12
N TRP A 63 -5.10 -0.80 -8.29
CA TRP A 63 -5.73 -0.26 -9.49
C TRP A 63 -4.89 -0.54 -10.74
N GLN A 64 -3.57 -0.31 -10.69
CA GLN A 64 -2.67 -0.62 -11.80
C GLN A 64 -2.65 -2.12 -12.14
N MET A 65 -2.70 -3.00 -11.13
CA MET A 65 -2.82 -4.44 -11.37
C MET A 65 -4.12 -4.78 -12.10
N ASN A 66 -5.25 -4.23 -11.66
CA ASN A 66 -6.54 -4.47 -12.28
C ASN A 66 -6.60 -3.96 -13.74
N GLU A 67 -5.95 -2.84 -14.06
CA GLU A 67 -5.87 -2.35 -15.44
C GLU A 67 -5.00 -3.23 -16.35
N GLN A 68 -3.96 -3.84 -15.80
CA GLN A 68 -3.04 -4.72 -16.52
C GLN A 68 -3.59 -6.14 -16.71
N ASP A 69 -4.63 -6.51 -15.96
CA ASP A 69 -5.29 -7.79 -16.10
C ASP A 69 -6.12 -7.86 -17.40
N PRO A 70 -6.11 -9.02 -18.10
CA PRO A 70 -7.01 -9.25 -19.22
C PRO A 70 -8.47 -8.97 -18.82
N GLU A 71 -9.30 -8.51 -19.75
CA GLU A 71 -10.68 -8.09 -19.48
C GLU A 71 -11.51 -9.13 -18.72
N GLU A 72 -11.30 -10.41 -19.05
CA GLU A 72 -11.97 -11.56 -18.43
C GLU A 72 -11.59 -11.79 -16.94
N PHE A 73 -10.52 -11.16 -16.44
CA PHE A 73 -10.02 -11.33 -15.07
C PHE A 73 -10.07 -10.07 -14.21
N ARG A 74 -10.51 -8.92 -14.74
CA ARG A 74 -10.63 -7.68 -13.94
C ARG A 74 -11.77 -7.81 -12.91
N GLN A 75 -11.48 -7.43 -11.66
CA GLN A 75 -12.43 -7.35 -10.54
C GLN A 75 -12.84 -5.90 -10.25
#